data_AF-R5Y2K2-F1
#
_entry.id   AF-R5Y2K2-F1
#
_cell.length_a   1.000
_cell.length_b   1.000
_cell.length_c   1.000
_cell.angle_alpha   90.00
_cell.angle_beta   90.00
_cell.angle_gamma   90.00
#
_symmetry.space_group_name_H-M   'P 1'
#
loop_
_entity.id
_entity.type
_entity.pdbx_description
1 polymer ?
#
loop_
_entity_poly.entity_id
_entity_poly.type
_entity_poly.pdbx_seq_one_letter_code
_entity_poly.pdbx_strand_id
1 'polypeptide(L)'
;MAMDVSRANAQAANLSSCSSELNRALNLLNSYKSNILNNYQSSEVPSIISEINSIIKLINGAMNELNSVGNAVRTSAKNIRNQELARIRAAQNALNAAKATLDNLIKRRKRLNEQMRYITDQNELNKFRKQQLILNKQILDAQRKYNKCYSELQAARR
;
A
#
# COMPACT_ATOMS: atom_id res chain seq x y z
N MET A 1 -0.03 -9.36 -1.38
CA MET A 1 0.77 -8.26 -1.98
C MET A 1 1.84 -7.66 -1.06
N ALA A 2 1.74 -7.78 0.28
CA ALA A 2 2.80 -7.33 1.21
C ALA A 2 4.21 -7.92 0.92
N MET A 3 4.28 -9.14 0.39
CA MET A 3 5.54 -9.78 -0.03
C MET A 3 6.22 -9.01 -1.19
N ASP A 4 5.46 -8.43 -2.13
CA ASP A 4 6.03 -7.66 -3.24
C ASP A 4 6.59 -6.31 -2.80
N VAL A 5 5.93 -5.64 -1.86
CA VAL A 5 6.43 -4.38 -1.27
C VAL A 5 7.71 -4.62 -0.46
N SER A 6 7.79 -5.72 0.30
CA SER A 6 8.99 -6.10 1.04
C SER A 6 10.15 -6.42 0.08
N ARG A 7 9.91 -7.18 -0.98
CA ARG A 7 10.90 -7.49 -2.01
C ARG A 7 11.40 -6.24 -2.75
N ALA A 8 10.49 -5.32 -3.10
CA ALA A 8 10.85 -4.04 -3.72
C ALA A 8 11.75 -3.20 -2.81
N ASN A 9 11.44 -3.11 -1.51
CA ASN A 9 12.28 -2.39 -0.56
C ASN A 9 13.66 -3.05 -0.39
N ALA A 10 13.73 -4.39 -0.38
CA ALA A 10 15.00 -5.10 -0.33
C ALA A 10 15.85 -4.84 -1.60
N GLN A 11 15.23 -4.84 -2.79
CA GLN A 11 15.91 -4.48 -4.04
C GLN A 11 16.44 -3.04 -4.00
N ALA A 12 15.67 -2.08 -3.51
CA ALA A 12 16.12 -0.69 -3.36
C ALA A 12 17.31 -0.57 -2.38
N ALA A 13 17.35 -1.39 -1.33
CA ALA A 13 18.48 -1.44 -0.39
C ALA A 13 19.74 -2.05 -1.04
N ASN A 14 19.59 -3.09 -1.86
CA ASN A 14 20.70 -3.69 -2.61
C ASN A 14 21.30 -2.70 -3.62
N LEU A 15 20.46 -1.94 -4.34
CA LEU A 15 20.93 -0.88 -5.25
C LEU A 15 21.71 0.21 -4.51
N SER A 16 21.26 0.58 -3.31
CA SER A 16 21.96 1.56 -2.45
C SER A 16 23.32 1.03 -1.97
N SER A 17 23.41 -0.28 -1.70
CA SER A 17 24.66 -0.94 -1.32
C SER A 17 25.66 -0.96 -2.49
N CYS A 18 25.20 -1.30 -3.69
CA CYS A 18 26.02 -1.26 -4.92
C CYS A 18 26.54 0.16 -5.21
N SER A 19 25.68 1.18 -5.07
CA SER A 19 26.09 2.60 -5.18
C SER A 19 27.21 2.97 -4.19
N SER A 20 27.17 2.41 -2.97
CA SER A 20 28.21 2.63 -1.96
C SER A 20 29.54 1.96 -2.32
N GLU A 21 29.50 0.77 -2.93
CA GLU A 21 30.70 0.08 -3.44
C GLU A 21 31.33 0.83 -4.61
N LEU A 22 30.52 1.34 -5.54
CA LEU A 22 30.99 2.18 -6.64
C LEU A 22 31.66 3.46 -6.13
N ASN A 23 31.12 4.07 -5.07
CA ASN A 23 31.75 5.24 -4.45
C ASN A 23 33.13 4.92 -3.85
N ARG A 24 33.30 3.71 -3.28
CA ARG A 24 34.62 3.26 -2.81
C ARG A 24 35.60 3.06 -3.96
N ALA A 25 35.16 2.45 -5.06
CA ALA A 25 35.97 2.26 -6.26
C ALA A 25 36.38 3.62 -6.88
N LEU A 26 35.46 4.58 -6.93
CA LEU A 26 35.71 5.96 -7.37
C LEU A 26 36.82 6.62 -6.56
N ASN A 27 36.77 6.50 -5.23
CA ASN A 27 37.79 7.08 -4.35
C ASN A 27 39.16 6.45 -4.58
N LEU A 28 39.23 5.12 -4.73
CA LEU A 28 40.48 4.41 -5.05
C LEU A 28 41.06 4.86 -6.40
N LEU A 29 40.24 4.97 -7.44
CA LEU A 29 40.66 5.45 -8.76
C LEU A 29 41.21 6.87 -8.70
N ASN A 30 40.58 7.77 -7.93
CA ASN A 30 41.09 9.12 -7.71
C ASN A 30 42.45 9.11 -7.00
N SER A 31 42.62 8.26 -5.98
CA SER A 31 43.92 8.11 -5.31
C SER A 31 45.01 7.59 -6.25
N TYR A 32 44.71 6.58 -7.08
CA TYR A 32 45.66 6.07 -8.07
C TYR A 32 46.01 7.11 -9.12
N LYS A 33 45.02 7.84 -9.63
CA LYS A 33 45.23 8.96 -10.56
C LYS A 33 46.21 9.98 -9.99
N SER A 34 46.01 10.41 -8.74
CA SER A 34 46.91 11.36 -8.06
C SER A 34 48.32 10.79 -7.88
N ASN A 35 48.45 9.51 -7.53
CA ASN A 35 49.75 8.87 -7.38
C ASN A 35 50.51 8.83 -8.72
N ILE A 36 49.84 8.44 -9.80
CA ILE A 36 50.42 8.39 -11.14
C ILE A 36 50.94 9.77 -11.55
N LEU A 37 50.12 10.81 -11.41
CA LEU A 37 50.49 12.19 -11.76
C LEU A 37 51.70 12.70 -10.98
N ASN A 38 51.85 12.29 -9.72
CA ASN A 38 52.91 12.80 -8.85
C ASN A 38 54.23 12.05 -8.98
N ASN A 39 54.19 10.76 -9.32
CA ASN A 39 55.36 9.88 -9.23
C ASN A 39 55.88 9.37 -10.57
N TYR A 40 55.12 9.53 -11.67
CA TYR A 40 55.50 9.02 -12.98
C TYR A 40 55.58 10.14 -14.01
N GLN A 41 56.76 10.30 -14.61
CA GLN A 41 57.00 11.23 -15.71
C GLN A 41 57.30 10.42 -16.96
N SER A 42 56.23 9.99 -17.65
CA SER A 42 56.31 9.27 -18.92
C SER A 42 55.35 9.88 -19.93
N SER A 43 55.66 9.76 -21.22
CA SER A 43 54.84 10.31 -22.31
C SER A 43 53.46 9.66 -22.42
N GLU A 44 53.28 8.46 -21.87
CA GLU A 44 52.02 7.71 -21.85
C GLU A 44 51.06 8.15 -20.73
N VAL A 45 51.57 8.83 -19.69
CA VAL A 45 50.79 9.24 -18.52
C VAL A 45 49.53 10.04 -18.90
N PRO A 46 49.57 11.03 -19.82
CA PRO A 46 48.37 11.74 -20.25
C PRO A 46 47.26 10.82 -20.79
N SER A 47 47.61 9.79 -21.57
CA SER A 47 46.64 8.83 -22.11
C SER A 47 45.99 8.01 -20.99
N ILE A 48 46.80 7.48 -20.07
CA ILE A 48 46.33 6.72 -18.90
C ILE A 48 45.38 7.57 -18.06
N ILE A 49 45.72 8.83 -17.80
CA ILE A 49 44.88 9.75 -17.02
C ILE A 49 43.56 10.05 -17.74
N SER A 50 43.57 10.16 -19.07
CA SER A 50 42.36 10.32 -19.88
C SER A 50 41.42 9.13 -19.75
N GLU A 51 41.95 7.90 -19.79
CA GLU A 51 41.17 6.67 -19.60
C GLU A 51 40.59 6.59 -18.18
N ILE A 52 41.39 6.88 -17.14
CA ILE A 52 40.90 6.91 -15.75
C ILE A 52 39.76 7.93 -15.59
N ASN A 53 39.89 9.12 -16.18
CA ASN A 53 38.83 10.13 -16.16
C ASN A 53 37.55 9.63 -16.84
N SER A 54 37.67 8.84 -17.90
CA SER A 54 36.54 8.26 -18.61
C SER A 54 35.84 7.19 -17.75
N ILE A 55 36.60 6.34 -17.08
CA ILE A 55 36.08 5.36 -16.11
C ILE A 55 35.36 6.05 -14.94
N ILE A 56 35.96 7.11 -14.38
CA ILE A 56 35.33 7.93 -13.32
C ILE A 56 33.97 8.46 -13.77
N LYS A 57 33.85 8.97 -15.00
CA LYS A 57 32.56 9.43 -15.56
C LYS A 57 31.54 8.30 -15.65
N LEU A 58 31.95 7.12 -16.10
CA LEU A 58 31.05 5.94 -16.18
C LEU A 58 30.56 5.51 -14.79
N ILE A 59 31.45 5.47 -13.79
CA ILE A 59 31.08 5.13 -12.41
C ILE A 59 30.06 6.15 -11.86
N ASN A 60 30.30 7.45 -12.05
CA ASN A 60 29.35 8.48 -11.63
C ASN A 60 27.99 8.35 -12.33
N GLY A 61 27.99 8.02 -13.64
CA GLY A 61 26.77 7.75 -14.39
C GLY A 61 25.98 6.56 -13.80
N ALA A 62 26.66 5.44 -13.59
CA ALA A 62 26.06 4.24 -13.00
C ALA A 62 25.51 4.50 -11.59
N MET A 63 26.22 5.24 -10.74
CA MET A 63 25.73 5.62 -9.41
C MET A 63 24.44 6.46 -9.49
N ASN A 64 24.38 7.41 -10.42
CA ASN A 64 23.18 8.23 -10.63
C ASN A 64 21.98 7.39 -11.08
N GLU A 65 22.20 6.45 -12.00
CA GLU A 65 21.16 5.52 -12.47
C GLU A 65 20.67 4.61 -11.34
N LEU A 66 21.57 4.00 -10.58
CA LEU A 66 21.22 3.14 -9.43
C LEU A 66 20.40 3.90 -8.39
N ASN A 67 20.77 5.15 -8.08
CA ASN A 67 20.03 5.99 -7.15
C ASN A 67 18.63 6.34 -7.69
N SER A 68 18.53 6.66 -8.99
CA SER A 68 17.26 6.94 -9.66
C SER A 68 16.32 5.73 -9.63
N VAL A 69 16.81 4.56 -10.02
CA VAL A 69 16.04 3.31 -10.00
C VAL A 69 15.64 2.94 -8.56
N GLY A 70 16.58 3.02 -7.60
CA GLY A 70 16.30 2.74 -6.19
C GLY A 70 15.19 3.64 -5.62
N ASN A 71 15.20 4.93 -5.98
CA ASN A 71 14.15 5.88 -5.58
C ASN A 71 12.81 5.58 -6.25
N ALA A 72 12.80 5.23 -7.54
CA ALA A 72 11.59 4.84 -8.26
C ALA A 72 10.96 3.59 -7.64
N VAL A 73 11.76 2.55 -7.35
CA VAL A 73 11.30 1.31 -6.70
C VAL A 73 10.69 1.61 -5.33
N ARG A 74 11.36 2.40 -4.48
CA ARG A 74 10.86 2.79 -3.16
C ARG A 74 9.54 3.57 -3.24
N THR A 75 9.44 4.48 -4.20
CA THR A 75 8.24 5.28 -4.43
C THR A 75 7.07 4.41 -4.87
N SER A 76 7.29 3.53 -5.84
CA SER A 76 6.29 2.56 -6.30
C SER A 76 5.83 1.63 -5.18
N ALA A 77 6.75 1.10 -4.38
CA ALA A 77 6.43 0.26 -3.22
C ALA A 77 5.56 0.99 -2.19
N LYS A 78 5.88 2.26 -1.90
CA LYS A 78 5.07 3.13 -1.02
C LYS A 78 3.67 3.37 -1.59
N ASN A 79 3.57 3.65 -2.89
CA ASN A 79 2.29 3.90 -3.55
C ASN A 79 1.39 2.66 -3.54
N ILE A 80 1.94 1.48 -3.82
CA ILE A 80 1.21 0.20 -3.74
C ILE A 80 0.67 -0.01 -2.32
N ARG A 81 1.51 0.15 -1.30
CA ARG A 81 1.10 0.02 0.11
C ARG A 81 -0.01 1.01 0.49
N ASN A 82 0.10 2.26 0.05
CA ASN A 82 -0.91 3.28 0.33
C ASN A 82 -2.26 2.97 -0.34
N GLN A 83 -2.23 2.51 -1.59
CA GLN A 83 -3.44 2.09 -2.31
C GLN A 83 -4.12 0.89 -1.63
N GLU A 84 -3.33 -0.08 -1.17
CA GLU A 84 -3.83 -1.26 -0.45
C GLU A 84 -4.49 -0.85 0.89
N LEU A 85 -3.83 0.00 1.67
CA LEU A 85 -4.40 0.56 2.90
C LEU A 85 -5.68 1.36 2.65
N ALA A 86 -5.74 2.14 1.56
CA ALA A 86 -6.94 2.87 1.18
C ALA A 86 -8.10 1.92 0.83
N ARG A 87 -7.84 0.84 0.09
CA ARG A 87 -8.84 -0.21 -0.23
C ARG A 87 -9.35 -0.89 1.03
N ILE A 88 -8.47 -1.27 1.95
CA ILE A 88 -8.85 -1.89 3.24
C ILE A 88 -9.71 -0.93 4.06
N ARG A 89 -9.32 0.35 4.15
CA ARG A 89 -10.11 1.37 4.87
C ARG A 89 -11.49 1.57 4.25
N ALA A 90 -11.59 1.63 2.93
CA ALA A 90 -12.87 1.75 2.23
C ALA A 90 -13.79 0.55 2.52
N ALA A 91 -13.26 -0.68 2.44
CA ALA A 91 -14.01 -1.89 2.77
C ALA A 91 -14.45 -1.92 4.24
N GLN A 92 -13.59 -1.50 5.17
CA GLN A 92 -13.91 -1.41 6.58
C GLN A 92 -15.03 -0.39 6.85
N ASN A 93 -14.98 0.79 6.21
CA ASN A 93 -16.01 1.81 6.32
C ASN A 93 -17.37 1.30 5.78
N ALA A 94 -17.36 0.61 4.64
CA ALA A 94 -18.56 -0.01 4.07
C ALA A 94 -19.17 -1.05 5.01
N LEU A 95 -18.35 -1.91 5.63
CA LEU A 95 -18.80 -2.88 6.63
C LEU A 95 -19.40 -2.20 7.87
N ASN A 96 -18.75 -1.15 8.38
CA ASN A 96 -19.24 -0.40 9.53
C ASN A 96 -20.59 0.25 9.24
N ALA A 97 -20.77 0.84 8.05
CA ALA A 97 -22.04 1.40 7.62
C ALA A 97 -23.14 0.32 7.50
N ALA A 98 -22.82 -0.83 6.88
CA ALA A 98 -23.76 -1.94 6.76
C ALA A 98 -24.19 -2.48 8.14
N LYS A 99 -23.24 -2.59 9.08
CA LYS A 99 -23.51 -2.99 10.47
C LYS A 99 -24.43 -2.00 11.17
N ALA A 100 -24.15 -0.70 11.07
CA ALA A 100 -24.99 0.33 11.66
C ALA A 100 -26.43 0.31 11.11
N THR A 101 -26.60 0.09 9.80
CA THR A 101 -27.93 -0.09 9.19
C THR A 101 -28.65 -1.31 9.78
N LEU A 102 -27.96 -2.46 9.85
CA LEU A 102 -28.53 -3.70 10.41
C LEU A 102 -28.95 -3.53 11.87
N ASP A 103 -28.08 -2.94 12.70
CA ASP A 103 -28.34 -2.69 14.12
C ASP A 103 -29.56 -1.77 14.31
N ASN A 104 -29.69 -0.72 13.48
CA ASN A 104 -30.84 0.19 13.53
C ASN A 104 -32.15 -0.51 13.16
N LEU A 105 -32.14 -1.37 12.13
CA LEU A 105 -33.33 -2.13 11.73
C LEU A 105 -33.72 -3.15 12.82
N ILE A 106 -32.76 -3.83 13.43
CA ILE A 106 -33.00 -4.74 14.55
C ILE A 106 -33.60 -4.00 15.74
N LYS A 107 -33.08 -2.81 16.09
CA LYS A 107 -33.63 -1.95 17.14
C LYS A 107 -35.06 -1.51 16.82
N ARG A 108 -35.33 -1.09 15.57
CA ARG A 108 -36.68 -0.72 15.11
C ARG A 108 -37.66 -1.89 15.22
N ARG A 109 -37.22 -3.11 14.90
CA ARG A 109 -38.05 -4.31 15.04
C ARG A 109 -38.39 -4.60 16.50
N LYS A 110 -37.41 -4.48 17.40
CA LYS A 110 -37.66 -4.63 18.84
C LYS A 110 -38.71 -3.62 19.32
N ARG A 111 -38.59 -2.35 18.95
CA ARG A 111 -39.57 -1.31 19.29
C ARG A 111 -40.96 -1.60 18.74
N LEU A 112 -41.05 -2.03 17.48
CA LEU A 112 -42.33 -2.39 16.85
C LEU A 112 -42.99 -3.57 17.58
N ASN A 113 -42.22 -4.59 17.94
CA ASN A 113 -42.72 -5.73 18.71
C ASN A 113 -43.23 -5.31 20.09
N GLU A 114 -42.55 -4.37 20.75
CA GLU A 114 -42.97 -3.84 22.05
C GLU A 114 -44.30 -3.07 21.92
N GLN A 115 -44.46 -2.24 20.89
CA GLN A 115 -45.71 -1.51 20.64
C GLN A 115 -46.87 -2.47 20.40
N MET A 116 -46.65 -3.55 19.64
CA MET A 116 -47.67 -4.56 19.35
C MET A 116 -48.19 -5.29 20.59
N ARG A 117 -47.44 -5.35 21.70
CA ARG A 117 -47.87 -6.04 22.94
C ARG A 117 -49.09 -5.41 23.60
N TYR A 118 -49.28 -4.10 23.41
CA TYR A 118 -50.30 -3.32 24.10
C TYR A 118 -51.50 -2.98 23.20
N ILE A 119 -51.49 -3.41 21.93
CA ILE A 119 -52.58 -3.15 20.99
C ILE A 119 -53.67 -4.21 21.17
N THR A 120 -54.86 -3.77 21.51
CA THR A 120 -56.06 -4.62 21.66
C THR A 120 -56.95 -4.59 20.42
N ASP A 121 -56.90 -3.54 19.60
CA ASP A 121 -57.66 -3.45 18.35
C ASP A 121 -57.04 -4.32 17.26
N GLN A 122 -57.85 -5.23 16.69
CA GLN A 122 -57.37 -6.21 15.73
C GLN A 122 -57.00 -5.59 14.37
N ASN A 123 -57.68 -4.52 13.96
CA ASN A 123 -57.40 -3.84 12.70
C ASN A 123 -56.07 -3.09 12.79
N GLU A 124 -55.81 -2.45 13.91
CA GLU A 124 -54.53 -1.81 14.23
C GLU A 124 -53.41 -2.83 14.33
N LEU A 125 -53.60 -3.93 15.06
CA LEU A 125 -52.63 -5.02 15.17
C LEU A 125 -52.24 -5.57 13.78
N ASN A 126 -53.20 -5.73 12.88
CA ASN A 126 -52.96 -6.17 11.51
C ASN A 126 -52.13 -5.16 10.68
N LYS A 127 -52.28 -3.85 10.91
CA LYS A 127 -51.40 -2.83 10.29
C LYS A 127 -49.96 -2.98 10.77
N PHE A 128 -49.74 -3.15 12.07
CA PHE A 128 -48.41 -3.37 12.64
C PHE A 128 -47.76 -4.67 12.17
N ARG A 129 -48.53 -5.77 12.04
CA ARG A 129 -48.05 -7.03 11.45
C ARG A 129 -47.53 -6.86 10.02
N LYS A 130 -48.22 -6.08 9.19
CA LYS A 130 -47.75 -5.74 7.82
C LYS A 130 -46.43 -4.97 7.86
N GLN A 131 -46.29 -4.00 8.76
CA GLN A 131 -45.04 -3.25 8.95
C GLN A 131 -43.90 -4.15 9.42
N GLN A 132 -44.19 -5.12 10.31
CA GLN A 132 -43.21 -6.08 10.81
C GLN A 132 -42.68 -7.00 9.69
N LEU A 133 -43.56 -7.45 8.79
CA LEU A 133 -43.18 -8.22 7.59
C LEU A 133 -42.21 -7.45 6.69
N ILE A 134 -42.52 -6.18 6.40
CA ILE A 134 -41.65 -5.31 5.61
C ILE A 134 -40.28 -5.15 6.30
N LEU A 135 -40.30 -4.88 7.60
CA LEU A 135 -39.07 -4.67 8.38
C LEU A 135 -38.21 -5.94 8.46
N ASN A 136 -38.80 -7.12 8.58
CA ASN A 136 -38.09 -8.39 8.53
C ASN A 136 -37.40 -8.61 7.18
N LYS A 137 -38.06 -8.26 6.07
CA LYS A 137 -37.44 -8.29 4.74
C LYS A 137 -36.25 -7.34 4.64
N GLN A 138 -36.39 -6.12 5.13
CA GLN A 138 -35.29 -5.14 5.19
C GLN A 138 -34.10 -5.64 6.03
N ILE A 139 -34.37 -6.31 7.15
CA ILE A 139 -33.31 -6.91 7.99
C ILE A 139 -32.58 -8.01 7.23
N LEU A 140 -33.29 -8.90 6.52
CA LEU A 140 -32.67 -9.95 5.71
C LEU A 140 -31.76 -9.36 4.63
N ASP A 141 -32.22 -8.33 3.93
CA ASP A 141 -31.43 -7.66 2.89
C ASP A 141 -30.20 -6.94 3.48
N ALA A 142 -30.37 -6.26 4.62
CA ALA A 142 -29.26 -5.62 5.34
C ALA A 142 -28.23 -6.65 5.84
N GLN A 143 -28.68 -7.83 6.27
CA GLN A 143 -27.79 -8.90 6.73
C GLN A 143 -27.01 -9.52 5.57
N ARG A 144 -27.65 -9.72 4.39
CA ARG A 144 -26.95 -10.10 3.16
C ARG A 144 -25.88 -9.07 2.78
N LYS A 145 -26.22 -7.78 2.84
CA LYS A 145 -25.28 -6.69 2.56
C LYS A 145 -24.09 -6.68 3.53
N TYR A 146 -24.35 -6.84 4.83
CA TYR A 146 -23.31 -6.96 5.85
C TYR A 146 -22.35 -8.12 5.54
N ASN A 147 -22.89 -9.31 5.25
CA ASN A 147 -22.07 -10.48 4.91
C ASN A 147 -21.23 -10.25 3.65
N LYS A 148 -21.79 -9.59 2.63
CA LYS A 148 -21.05 -9.21 1.43
C LYS A 148 -19.89 -8.27 1.76
N CYS A 149 -20.14 -7.19 2.49
CA CYS A 149 -19.08 -6.25 2.90
C CYS A 149 -18.01 -6.92 3.79
N TYR A 150 -18.40 -7.90 4.60
CA TYR A 150 -17.46 -8.68 5.40
C TYR A 150 -16.54 -9.52 4.51
N SER A 151 -17.11 -10.20 3.50
CA SER A 151 -16.32 -10.95 2.50
C SER A 151 -15.38 -10.03 1.71
N GLU A 152 -15.85 -8.85 1.30
CA GLU A 152 -15.05 -7.86 0.58
C GLU A 152 -13.87 -7.35 1.44
N LEU A 153 -14.09 -7.10 2.74
CA LEU A 153 -13.02 -6.73 3.66
C LEU A 153 -11.99 -7.86 3.82
N GLN A 154 -12.43 -9.12 3.91
CA GLN A 154 -11.52 -10.25 3.98
C GLN A 154 -10.72 -10.42 2.69
N ALA A 155 -11.34 -10.21 1.53
CA ALA A 155 -10.65 -10.21 0.25
C ALA A 155 -9.62 -9.07 0.15
N ALA A 156 -9.95 -7.87 0.64
CA ALA A 156 -9.06 -6.72 0.63
C ALA A 156 -7.83 -6.86 1.57
N ARG A 157 -7.89 -7.77 2.55
CA ARG A 157 -6.81 -8.04 3.52
C ARG A 157 -5.83 -9.14 3.07
N ARG A 158 -6.13 -9.84 1.97
CA ARG A 158 -5.28 -10.91 1.40
C ARG A 158 -4.34 -10.33 0.35
#